data_AF-A0AAE9L782-F1
#
_entry.id   AF-A0AAE9L782-F1
#
_cell.length_a   1.000
_cell.length_b   1.000
_cell.length_c   1.000
_cell.angle_alpha   90.00
_cell.angle_beta   90.00
_cell.angle_gamma   90.00
#
_symmetry.space_group_name_H-M   'P 1'
#
loop_
_entity.id
_entity.type
_entity.pdbx_description
1 polymer ?
#
loop_
_entity_poly.entity_id
_entity_poly.type
_entity_poly.pdbx_seq_one_letter_code
_entity_poly.pdbx_strand_id
1 'polypeptide(L)'
;MSKYAKKWGSALLAAGILAGVAAVPVSYIQAASTKQATIQQPGITIQWNGKTLPAKGVQVNGSTMIPVAALRDSLGIPVSYDAKTTTYTVGSGYNKLYIMASSSDAYVNVNGINTRSMDAKQIAGKLYIPMSLLKDYLGIDAQWNAAQKTVTLSKSQLNPITIASLTLPASSNAKVSYKIKYPQISGSQLNPEAQQAINNVLKKHAEGILAAGKKMMSEGEATTERPYEFGNDFAIAYNKNGILSVIMQDYSYTGGAHGMTARKGYTFSLADGKLLQLSDVLKANPNYKKFLNADLKKKSMRFRLAKDSANLKSWRQIRIFM
;
A
#
# COMPACT_ATOMS: atom_id res chain seq x y z
N MET A 1 -38.33 -42.30 -7.37
CA MET A 1 -37.43 -42.12 -8.54
C MET A 1 -38.12 -41.17 -9.52
N SER A 2 -37.40 -40.21 -10.16
CA SER A 2 -37.84 -39.46 -11.38
C SER A 2 -39.12 -38.58 -11.26
N LYS A 3 -39.27 -37.38 -11.84
CA LYS A 3 -38.39 -36.39 -12.52
C LYS A 3 -39.12 -35.02 -12.53
N TYR A 4 -38.34 -33.93 -12.57
CA TYR A 4 -38.59 -32.60 -13.16
C TYR A 4 -40.01 -32.12 -13.58
N ALA A 5 -40.33 -30.87 -13.20
CA ALA A 5 -40.66 -29.81 -14.17
C ALA A 5 -40.55 -28.39 -13.55
N LYS A 6 -39.85 -27.46 -14.23
CA LYS A 6 -39.99 -26.01 -14.02
C LYS A 6 -41.13 -25.50 -14.89
N LYS A 7 -41.87 -24.47 -14.44
CA LYS A 7 -42.53 -23.52 -15.34
C LYS A 7 -42.28 -22.09 -14.88
N TRP A 8 -41.87 -21.25 -15.83
CA TRP A 8 -41.93 -19.79 -15.72
C TRP A 8 -43.30 -19.35 -16.24
N GLY A 9 -43.87 -18.29 -15.66
CA GLY A 9 -45.14 -17.69 -16.08
C GLY A 9 -44.93 -16.22 -16.41
N SER A 10 -45.25 -15.84 -17.64
CA SER A 10 -44.97 -14.50 -18.19
C SER A 10 -46.06 -13.47 -17.83
N ALA A 11 -45.60 -12.22 -17.72
CA ALA A 11 -46.14 -11.01 -18.36
C ALA A 11 -47.65 -10.70 -18.33
N LEU A 12 -47.96 -9.47 -17.93
CA LEU A 12 -49.07 -8.69 -18.50
C LEU A 12 -48.55 -7.31 -18.94
N LEU A 13 -48.74 -7.01 -20.23
CA LEU A 13 -48.65 -5.68 -20.80
C LEU A 13 -50.07 -5.10 -20.84
N ALA A 14 -50.22 -3.82 -20.50
CA ALA A 14 -51.38 -3.04 -20.88
C ALA A 14 -50.91 -1.60 -21.18
N ALA A 15 -51.05 -1.18 -22.44
CA ALA A 15 -50.86 0.20 -22.87
C ALA A 15 -52.24 0.87 -23.02
N GLY A 16 -52.36 2.13 -22.59
CA GLY A 16 -53.58 2.94 -22.69
C GLY A 16 -53.27 4.39 -23.03
N ILE A 17 -54.04 4.94 -23.98
CA ILE A 17 -53.76 6.13 -24.81
C ILE A 17 -55.14 6.74 -25.16
N LEU A 18 -55.44 8.06 -25.19
CA LEU A 18 -54.66 9.31 -25.18
C LEU A 18 -55.41 10.40 -24.36
N ALA A 19 -54.77 11.57 -24.20
CA ALA A 19 -55.37 12.92 -24.09
C ALA A 19 -56.20 13.33 -22.86
N GLY A 20 -55.75 14.41 -22.20
CA GLY A 20 -56.48 15.14 -21.16
C GLY A 20 -55.61 16.24 -20.56
N VAL A 21 -55.46 17.37 -21.25
CA VAL A 21 -54.61 18.49 -20.77
C VAL A 21 -55.36 19.27 -19.70
N ALA A 22 -55.06 19.00 -18.43
CA ALA A 22 -55.37 19.86 -17.30
C ALA A 22 -54.06 20.43 -16.75
N ALA A 23 -53.92 21.76 -16.78
CA ALA A 23 -52.79 22.45 -16.17
C ALA A 23 -52.97 22.45 -14.64
N VAL A 24 -52.58 21.36 -13.99
CA VAL A 24 -52.49 21.30 -12.52
C VAL A 24 -51.27 22.10 -12.09
N PRO A 25 -51.37 23.08 -11.18
CA PRO A 25 -50.21 23.82 -10.72
C PRO A 25 -49.22 22.87 -10.06
N VAL A 26 -47.99 22.82 -10.58
CA VAL A 26 -46.89 22.08 -9.96
C VAL A 26 -46.49 22.82 -8.68
N SER A 27 -47.18 22.52 -7.59
CA SER A 27 -46.64 22.78 -6.26
C SER A 27 -45.35 21.99 -6.14
N TYR A 28 -44.22 22.69 -6.08
CA TYR A 28 -42.94 22.10 -5.70
C TYR A 28 -43.03 21.63 -4.26
N ILE A 29 -43.56 20.42 -4.05
CA ILE A 29 -43.26 19.65 -2.86
C ILE A 29 -41.75 19.48 -2.89
N GLN A 30 -41.06 20.25 -2.06
CA GLN A 30 -39.67 19.96 -1.74
C GLN A 30 -39.65 18.53 -1.21
N ALA A 31 -39.18 17.61 -2.04
CA ALA A 31 -38.94 16.24 -1.63
C ALA A 31 -37.94 16.32 -0.47
N ALA A 32 -38.47 16.21 0.75
CA ALA A 32 -37.68 16.29 1.96
C ALA A 32 -36.51 15.33 1.80
N SER A 33 -35.28 15.84 1.87
CA SER A 33 -34.10 15.04 1.55
C SER A 33 -34.11 13.78 2.41
N THR A 34 -34.42 12.63 1.80
CA THR A 34 -34.38 11.36 2.49
C THR A 34 -32.96 11.20 2.96
N LYS A 35 -32.74 11.35 4.28
CA LYS A 35 -31.43 11.10 4.88
C LYS A 35 -30.99 9.75 4.37
N GLN A 36 -29.93 9.71 3.56
CA GLN A 36 -29.34 8.45 3.17
C GLN A 36 -29.04 7.73 4.49
N ALA A 37 -29.76 6.64 4.74
CA ALA A 37 -29.48 5.80 5.88
C ALA A 37 -28.06 5.28 5.65
N THR A 38 -27.09 5.88 6.34
CA THR A 38 -25.73 5.38 6.35
C THR A 38 -25.81 4.00 6.97
N ILE A 39 -25.79 2.97 6.11
CA ILE A 39 -25.74 1.57 6.54
C ILE A 39 -24.43 1.45 7.32
N GLN A 40 -24.55 1.53 8.64
CA GLN A 40 -23.43 1.55 9.54
C GLN A 40 -22.88 0.12 9.56
N GLN A 41 -21.92 -0.14 8.67
CA GLN A 41 -21.20 -1.41 8.59
C GLN A 41 -20.80 -1.81 10.01
N PRO A 42 -21.20 -3.00 10.50
CA PRO A 42 -21.00 -3.37 11.90
C PRO A 42 -19.50 -3.33 12.22
N GLY A 43 -19.14 -2.45 13.15
CA GLY A 43 -17.75 -2.08 13.41
C GLY A 43 -16.90 -3.28 13.81
N ILE A 44 -15.72 -3.40 13.22
CA ILE A 44 -14.76 -4.44 13.53
C ILE A 44 -14.16 -4.19 14.91
N THR A 45 -14.22 -5.18 15.80
CA THR A 45 -13.59 -5.06 17.12
C THR A 45 -12.07 -5.15 16.98
N ILE A 46 -11.36 -4.20 17.59
CA ILE A 46 -9.90 -4.18 17.61
C ILE A 46 -9.45 -4.53 19.03
N GLN A 47 -8.50 -5.45 19.16
CA GLN A 47 -7.82 -5.75 20.42
C GLN A 47 -6.35 -5.38 20.31
N TRP A 48 -5.76 -4.83 21.37
CA TRP A 48 -4.32 -4.58 21.51
C TRP A 48 -3.84 -5.23 22.80
N ASN A 49 -2.90 -6.18 22.71
CA ASN A 49 -2.37 -6.93 23.85
C ASN A 49 -3.49 -7.46 24.79
N GLY A 50 -4.53 -8.07 24.20
CA GLY A 50 -5.70 -8.61 24.91
C GLY A 50 -6.78 -7.61 25.34
N LYS A 51 -6.51 -6.29 25.31
CA LYS A 51 -7.51 -5.26 25.66
C LYS A 51 -8.30 -4.83 24.42
N THR A 52 -9.63 -4.80 24.52
CA THR A 52 -10.49 -4.26 23.46
C THR A 52 -10.36 -2.73 23.42
N LEU A 53 -10.11 -2.19 22.23
CA LEU A 53 -10.04 -0.74 22.01
C LEU A 53 -11.45 -0.13 21.83
N PRO A 54 -11.66 1.13 22.23
CA PRO A 54 -12.91 1.84 21.97
C PRO A 54 -13.13 2.12 20.48
N ALA A 55 -12.03 2.30 19.73
CA ALA A 55 -12.08 2.49 18.29
C ALA A 55 -12.47 1.18 17.57
N LYS A 56 -13.33 1.30 16.55
CA LYS A 56 -13.72 0.19 15.67
C LYS A 56 -13.06 0.32 14.30
N GLY A 57 -12.62 -0.80 13.75
CA GLY A 57 -12.20 -0.93 12.36
C GLY A 57 -13.40 -1.09 11.43
N VAL A 58 -13.14 -1.17 10.13
CA VAL A 58 -14.16 -1.43 9.10
C VAL A 58 -13.65 -2.44 8.06
N GLN A 59 -14.55 -3.14 7.39
CA GLN A 59 -14.22 -4.00 6.25
C GLN A 59 -14.47 -3.26 4.94
N VAL A 60 -13.45 -3.17 4.07
CA VAL A 60 -13.53 -2.54 2.75
C VAL A 60 -12.94 -3.48 1.72
N ASN A 61 -13.76 -3.98 0.78
CA ASN A 61 -13.34 -4.90 -0.29
C ASN A 61 -12.56 -6.14 0.21
N GLY A 62 -12.87 -6.63 1.42
CA GLY A 62 -12.18 -7.77 2.06
C GLY A 62 -10.92 -7.40 2.86
N SER A 63 -10.52 -6.12 2.89
CA SER A 63 -9.45 -5.61 3.75
C SER A 63 -10.01 -5.12 5.08
N THR A 64 -9.45 -5.62 6.18
CA THR A 64 -9.70 -5.06 7.53
C THR A 64 -8.92 -3.75 7.68
N MET A 65 -9.65 -2.65 7.79
CA MET A 65 -9.13 -1.29 7.86
C MET A 65 -9.13 -0.80 9.31
N ILE A 66 -7.97 -0.31 9.77
CA ILE A 66 -7.71 0.17 11.13
C ILE A 66 -7.66 1.70 11.12
N PRO A 67 -8.39 2.41 12.01
CA PRO A 67 -8.33 3.86 12.07
C PRO A 67 -6.97 4.32 12.59
N VAL A 68 -6.33 5.27 11.86
CA VAL A 68 -5.00 5.79 12.21
C VAL A 68 -4.99 6.45 13.59
N ALA A 69 -6.10 7.06 14.01
CA ALA A 69 -6.26 7.60 15.35
C ALA A 69 -6.03 6.56 16.46
N ALA A 70 -6.51 5.32 16.31
CA ALA A 70 -6.29 4.27 17.31
C ALA A 70 -4.81 3.87 17.45
N LEU A 71 -4.03 4.01 16.37
CA LEU A 71 -2.59 3.76 16.40
C LEU A 71 -1.86 4.79 17.26
N ARG A 72 -2.26 6.06 17.17
CA ARG A 72 -1.77 7.13 18.04
C ARG A 72 -2.28 6.94 19.47
N ASP A 73 -3.60 6.89 19.64
CA ASP A 73 -4.29 7.05 20.92
C ASP A 73 -4.21 5.80 21.81
N SER A 74 -4.03 4.60 21.24
CA SER A 74 -4.01 3.33 22.00
C SER A 74 -2.71 2.53 21.87
N LEU A 75 -1.96 2.71 20.77
CA LEU A 75 -0.69 2.00 20.55
C LEU A 75 0.54 2.91 20.77
N GLY A 76 0.35 4.23 20.88
CA GLY A 76 1.44 5.20 21.06
C GLY A 76 2.30 5.40 19.81
N ILE A 77 1.81 5.03 18.61
CA ILE A 77 2.54 5.24 17.36
C ILE A 77 2.53 6.75 17.03
N PRO A 78 3.68 7.37 16.76
CA PRO A 78 3.73 8.76 16.30
C PRO A 78 2.90 8.94 15.02
N VAL A 79 2.02 9.95 15.04
CA VAL A 79 1.27 10.42 13.88
C VAL A 79 1.39 11.93 13.82
N SER A 80 1.87 12.44 12.69
CA SER A 80 1.91 13.87 12.38
C SER A 80 1.18 14.15 11.06
N TYR A 81 0.84 15.41 10.81
CA TYR A 81 0.17 15.86 9.59
C TYR A 81 0.82 17.15 9.10
N ASP A 82 1.22 17.17 7.83
CA ASP A 82 1.62 18.38 7.12
C ASP A 82 0.45 18.88 6.26
N ALA A 83 -0.06 20.06 6.62
CA ALA A 83 -1.14 20.72 5.90
C ALA A 83 -0.72 21.23 4.51
N LYS A 84 0.58 21.52 4.28
CA LYS A 84 1.07 22.01 2.98
C LYS A 84 1.05 20.92 1.91
N THR A 85 1.41 19.70 2.30
CA THR A 85 1.43 18.52 1.41
C THR A 85 0.23 17.59 1.62
N THR A 86 -0.73 17.96 2.47
CA THR A 86 -1.91 17.15 2.85
C THR A 86 -1.56 15.70 3.26
N THR A 87 -0.41 15.54 3.90
CA THR A 87 0.21 14.22 4.13
C THR A 87 0.29 13.91 5.61
N TYR A 88 -0.24 12.75 6.00
CA TYR A 88 0.01 12.17 7.32
C TYR A 88 1.32 11.37 7.29
N THR A 89 2.16 11.53 8.32
CA THR A 89 3.27 10.60 8.58
C THR A 89 2.93 9.73 9.78
N VAL A 90 2.94 8.41 9.60
CA VAL A 90 2.67 7.41 10.64
C VAL A 90 3.89 6.54 10.87
N GLY A 91 4.30 6.40 12.13
CA GLY A 91 5.44 5.59 12.55
C GLY A 91 6.74 6.39 12.74
N SER A 92 7.80 5.66 13.08
CA SER A 92 9.11 6.21 13.46
C SER A 92 10.23 5.25 13.07
N GLY A 93 11.48 5.73 13.09
CA GLY A 93 12.64 4.92 12.70
C GLY A 93 12.73 4.69 11.20
N TYR A 94 13.12 3.47 10.80
CA TYR A 94 13.51 3.12 9.44
C TYR A 94 12.36 2.97 8.44
N ASN A 95 11.12 2.74 8.90
CA ASN A 95 9.93 2.70 8.06
C ASN A 95 8.95 3.77 8.55
N LYS A 96 8.59 4.70 7.67
CA LYS A 96 7.50 5.66 7.92
C LYS A 96 6.49 5.56 6.79
N LEU A 97 5.20 5.47 7.14
CA LEU A 97 4.13 5.58 6.16
C LEU A 97 3.85 7.06 5.92
N TYR A 98 3.87 7.46 4.66
CA TYR A 98 3.41 8.76 4.20
C TYR A 98 2.09 8.54 3.47
N ILE A 99 1.03 9.14 3.99
CA ILE A 99 -0.35 8.93 3.53
C ILE A 99 -0.87 10.27 3.04
N MET A 100 -0.83 10.48 1.72
CA MET A 100 -1.37 11.67 1.08
C MET A 100 -2.88 11.51 0.95
N ALA A 101 -3.65 12.36 1.62
CA ALA A 101 -5.09 12.23 1.70
C ALA A 101 -5.78 12.98 0.55
N SER A 102 -6.63 12.28 -0.23
CA SER A 102 -7.63 12.91 -1.09
C SER A 102 -9.05 12.63 -0.56
N SER A 103 -10.06 13.18 -1.23
CA SER A 103 -11.47 13.17 -0.80
C SER A 103 -12.13 11.79 -0.68
N SER A 104 -11.53 10.73 -1.23
CA SER A 104 -12.03 9.34 -1.10
C SER A 104 -10.92 8.31 -0.96
N ASP A 105 -9.84 8.45 -1.75
CA ASP A 105 -8.68 7.57 -1.73
C ASP A 105 -7.48 8.27 -1.10
N ALA A 106 -6.65 7.53 -0.37
CA ALA A 106 -5.44 8.09 0.22
C ALA A 106 -4.23 7.21 -0.13
N TYR A 107 -3.29 7.80 -0.87
CA TYR A 107 -2.13 7.10 -1.42
C TYR A 107 -1.10 6.87 -0.33
N VAL A 108 -0.68 5.62 -0.15
CA VAL A 108 0.32 5.24 0.85
C VAL A 108 1.65 4.94 0.17
N ASN A 109 2.72 5.49 0.74
CA ASN A 109 4.09 5.08 0.45
C ASN A 109 4.87 4.85 1.75
N VAL A 110 5.84 3.94 1.70
CA VAL A 110 6.82 3.72 2.78
C VAL A 110 8.12 4.37 2.31
N ASN A 111 8.53 5.49 2.91
CA ASN A 111 9.73 6.23 2.50
C ASN A 111 9.82 6.47 0.95
N GLY A 112 8.74 6.93 0.32
CA GLY A 112 8.67 7.10 -1.15
C GLY A 112 8.34 5.83 -1.94
N ILE A 113 8.36 4.64 -1.32
CA ILE A 113 7.99 3.37 -1.96
C ILE A 113 6.49 3.17 -1.87
N ASN A 114 5.75 3.54 -2.94
CA ASN A 114 4.31 3.28 -3.06
C ASN A 114 3.99 1.78 -2.82
N THR A 115 3.00 1.51 -1.95
CA THR A 115 2.67 0.17 -1.43
C THR A 115 1.70 -0.64 -2.29
N ARG A 116 1.17 -0.05 -3.37
CA ARG A 116 0.32 -0.65 -4.44
C ARG A 116 -0.75 -1.63 -3.94
N SER A 117 -2.00 -1.17 -3.83
CA SER A 117 -3.18 -1.93 -3.34
C SER A 117 -3.25 -2.10 -1.82
N MET A 118 -2.40 -1.40 -1.07
CA MET A 118 -2.50 -1.24 0.40
C MET A 118 -2.96 0.18 0.74
N ASP A 119 -3.84 0.75 -0.08
CA ASP A 119 -4.21 2.16 -0.03
C ASP A 119 -5.07 2.48 1.19
N ALA A 120 -4.87 3.68 1.74
CA ALA A 120 -5.65 4.20 2.83
C ALA A 120 -7.00 4.72 2.32
N LYS A 121 -7.97 4.85 3.23
CA LYS A 121 -9.32 5.36 2.93
C LYS A 121 -9.72 6.44 3.90
N GLN A 122 -10.32 7.51 3.38
CA GLN A 122 -11.11 8.41 4.21
C GLN A 122 -12.55 7.90 4.27
N ILE A 123 -13.06 7.72 5.49
CA ILE A 123 -14.42 7.22 5.74
C ILE A 123 -15.02 8.07 6.84
N ALA A 124 -16.06 8.86 6.52
CA ALA A 124 -16.70 9.81 7.43
C ALA A 124 -15.68 10.71 8.18
N GLY A 125 -14.76 11.33 7.44
CA GLY A 125 -13.72 12.22 7.98
C GLY A 125 -12.59 11.55 8.76
N LYS A 126 -12.60 10.21 8.90
CA LYS A 126 -11.56 9.44 9.60
C LYS A 126 -10.67 8.72 8.61
N LEU A 127 -9.36 8.78 8.83
CA LEU A 127 -8.36 8.05 8.04
C LEU A 127 -8.20 6.62 8.55
N TYR A 128 -8.31 5.65 7.65
CA TYR A 128 -8.07 4.23 7.92
C TYR A 128 -6.99 3.66 7.02
N ILE A 129 -6.18 2.74 7.55
CA ILE A 129 -5.18 1.96 6.79
C ILE A 129 -5.43 0.45 6.92
N PRO A 130 -5.16 -0.35 5.87
CA PRO A 130 -5.29 -1.81 5.97
C PRO A 130 -4.33 -2.40 7.01
N MET A 131 -4.78 -3.40 7.76
CA MET A 131 -3.99 -4.10 8.79
C MET A 131 -2.68 -4.73 8.27
N SER A 132 -2.53 -4.92 6.95
CA SER A 132 -1.29 -5.39 6.35
C SER A 132 -0.16 -4.35 6.46
N LEU A 133 -0.42 -3.04 6.38
CA LEU A 133 0.62 -2.02 6.56
C LEU A 133 1.21 -2.04 7.99
N LEU A 134 0.40 -2.38 8.97
CA LEU A 134 0.83 -2.53 10.37
C LEU A 134 1.86 -3.67 10.49
N LYS A 135 1.52 -4.82 9.89
CA LYS A 135 2.34 -6.03 9.87
C LYS A 135 3.62 -5.86 9.07
N ASP A 136 3.50 -5.34 7.86
CA ASP A 136 4.56 -5.38 6.86
C ASP A 136 5.56 -4.24 7.07
N TYR A 137 5.14 -3.10 7.66
CA TYR A 137 6.00 -1.91 7.78
C TYR A 137 6.08 -1.27 9.18
N LEU A 138 5.07 -1.39 10.04
CA LEU A 138 5.06 -0.74 11.38
C LEU A 138 5.47 -1.67 12.55
N GLY A 139 5.81 -2.94 12.28
CA GLY A 139 6.24 -3.87 13.34
C GLY A 139 5.12 -4.26 14.31
N ILE A 140 3.88 -4.35 13.81
CA ILE A 140 2.69 -4.76 14.59
C ILE A 140 2.07 -5.99 13.94
N ASP A 141 2.13 -7.12 14.63
CA ASP A 141 1.42 -8.31 14.16
C ASP A 141 -0.09 -8.09 14.27
N ALA A 142 -0.80 -8.55 13.25
CA ALA A 142 -2.23 -8.37 13.10
C ALA A 142 -2.88 -9.68 12.63
N GLN A 143 -3.82 -10.19 13.41
CA GLN A 143 -4.52 -11.44 13.15
C GLN A 143 -6.03 -11.19 13.02
N TRP A 144 -6.64 -11.73 11.96
CA TRP A 144 -8.06 -11.53 11.67
C TRP A 144 -8.88 -12.77 12.05
N ASN A 145 -9.81 -12.62 12.99
CA ASN A 145 -10.82 -13.62 13.30
C ASN A 145 -12.16 -13.24 12.64
N ALA A 146 -12.50 -13.95 11.56
CA ALA A 146 -13.71 -13.70 10.78
C ALA A 146 -15.01 -14.02 11.55
N ALA A 147 -15.02 -15.08 12.38
CA ALA A 147 -16.20 -15.51 13.13
C ALA A 147 -16.56 -14.51 14.24
N GLN A 148 -15.56 -14.02 14.97
CA GLN A 148 -15.74 -13.02 16.04
C GLN A 148 -15.73 -11.56 15.53
N LYS A 149 -15.56 -11.35 14.22
CA LYS A 149 -15.33 -10.03 13.59
C LYS A 149 -14.31 -9.17 14.36
N THR A 150 -13.20 -9.80 14.77
CA THR A 150 -12.19 -9.21 15.65
C THR A 150 -10.82 -9.25 14.99
N VAL A 151 -10.07 -8.14 15.09
CA VAL A 151 -8.65 -8.09 14.74
C VAL A 151 -7.83 -7.93 16.02
N THR A 152 -6.92 -8.88 16.25
CA THR A 152 -6.00 -8.86 17.39
C THR A 152 -4.66 -8.33 16.93
N LEU A 153 -4.20 -7.26 17.59
CA LEU A 153 -2.95 -6.56 17.33
C LEU A 153 -1.99 -6.77 18.50
N SER A 154 -0.69 -6.94 18.20
CA SER A 154 0.39 -7.01 19.19
C SER A 154 1.69 -6.44 18.63
N LYS A 155 2.62 -6.04 19.51
CA LYS A 155 3.99 -5.70 19.08
C LYS A 155 4.65 -6.92 18.43
N SER A 156 5.35 -6.72 17.32
CA SER A 156 6.14 -7.78 16.70
C SER A 156 7.45 -8.04 17.46
N GLN A 157 7.82 -9.31 17.57
CA GLN A 157 9.18 -9.70 17.89
C GLN A 157 10.06 -9.52 16.65
N LEU A 158 10.74 -8.37 16.58
CA LEU A 158 11.70 -8.05 15.52
C LEU A 158 13.09 -8.61 15.87
N ASN A 159 13.96 -8.78 14.86
CA ASN A 159 15.36 -9.07 15.14
C ASN A 159 16.00 -7.88 15.89
N PRO A 160 16.88 -8.10 16.89
CA PRO A 160 17.47 -7.05 17.73
C PRO A 160 18.61 -6.32 17.00
N ILE A 161 18.28 -5.68 15.89
CA ILE A 161 19.20 -4.89 15.06
C ILE A 161 18.75 -3.43 14.99
N THR A 162 19.71 -2.53 14.98
CA THR A 162 19.51 -1.12 14.60
C THR A 162 19.62 -0.99 13.10
N ILE A 163 18.75 -0.19 12.48
CA ILE A 163 18.77 0.11 11.05
C ILE A 163 18.83 1.63 10.89
N ALA A 164 19.98 2.13 10.46
CA ALA A 164 20.21 3.54 10.17
C ALA A 164 19.94 3.83 8.68
N SER A 165 19.35 5.00 8.40
CA SER A 165 19.23 5.53 7.03
C SER A 165 20.44 6.43 6.77
N LEU A 166 21.36 5.98 5.91
CA LEU A 166 22.52 6.76 5.49
C LEU A 166 22.26 7.39 4.12
N THR A 167 22.90 8.52 3.82
CA THR A 167 22.88 9.17 2.50
C THR A 167 24.30 9.20 1.95
N LEU A 168 24.50 8.82 0.68
CA LEU A 168 25.81 8.95 0.04
C LEU A 168 26.14 10.44 -0.24
N PRO A 169 27.36 10.90 0.06
CA PRO A 169 27.76 12.28 -0.23
C PRO A 169 27.88 12.50 -1.74
N ALA A 170 27.10 13.44 -2.27
CA ALA A 170 27.12 13.84 -3.67
C ALA A 170 26.68 15.30 -3.83
N SER A 171 27.48 16.11 -4.52
CA SER A 171 27.17 17.50 -4.80
C SER A 171 26.04 17.62 -5.82
N SER A 172 24.96 18.30 -5.44
CA SER A 172 23.84 18.66 -6.33
C SER A 172 23.96 20.12 -6.76
N ASN A 173 23.41 20.47 -7.92
CA ASN A 173 23.39 21.84 -8.45
C ASN A 173 22.16 22.05 -9.36
N ALA A 174 22.08 23.20 -10.04
CA ALA A 174 20.95 23.55 -10.93
C ALA A 174 20.73 22.58 -12.11
N LYS A 175 21.70 21.73 -12.45
CA LYS A 175 21.61 20.71 -13.52
C LYS A 175 21.41 19.28 -13.00
N VAL A 176 21.71 18.99 -11.71
CA VAL A 176 21.56 17.63 -11.17
C VAL A 176 21.26 17.58 -9.67
N SER A 177 20.34 16.68 -9.27
CA SER A 177 19.98 16.36 -7.89
C SER A 177 20.29 14.90 -7.56
N TYR A 178 21.20 14.67 -6.61
CA TYR A 178 21.51 13.34 -6.05
C TYR A 178 20.85 13.16 -4.68
N LYS A 179 19.96 12.18 -4.53
CA LYS A 179 19.25 11.86 -3.28
C LYS A 179 19.28 10.36 -3.00
N ILE A 180 20.46 9.86 -2.66
CA ILE A 180 20.77 8.42 -2.65
C ILE A 180 20.92 7.94 -1.21
N LYS A 181 19.85 7.33 -0.66
CA LYS A 181 19.80 6.79 0.70
C LYS A 181 19.81 5.27 0.73
N TYR A 182 20.50 4.68 1.69
CA TYR A 182 20.58 3.23 1.86
C TYR A 182 20.54 2.83 3.34
N PRO A 183 20.09 1.60 3.67
CA PRO A 183 20.12 1.12 5.04
C PRO A 183 21.53 0.63 5.40
N GLN A 184 21.98 0.99 6.60
CA GLN A 184 23.07 0.30 7.29
C GLN A 184 22.51 -0.38 8.54
N ILE A 185 22.85 -1.65 8.74
CA ILE A 185 22.48 -2.40 9.94
C ILE A 185 23.63 -2.49 10.94
N SER A 186 23.28 -2.53 12.22
CA SER A 186 24.20 -2.86 13.31
C SER A 186 23.50 -3.64 14.42
N GLY A 187 24.21 -4.50 15.14
CA GLY A 187 23.69 -5.18 16.32
C GLY A 187 24.77 -5.98 17.05
N SER A 188 24.83 -5.86 18.38
CA SER A 188 25.84 -6.56 19.21
C SER A 188 25.72 -8.08 19.18
N GLN A 189 24.58 -8.62 18.75
CA GLN A 189 24.34 -10.05 18.58
C GLN A 189 24.56 -10.54 17.14
N LEU A 190 24.92 -9.66 16.19
CA LEU A 190 25.24 -10.08 14.83
C LEU A 190 26.67 -10.59 14.75
N ASN A 191 26.89 -11.63 13.96
CA ASN A 191 28.23 -11.99 13.52
C ASN A 191 28.84 -10.80 12.71
N PRO A 192 30.08 -10.36 13.00
CA PRO A 192 30.66 -9.18 12.35
C PRO A 192 30.79 -9.32 10.83
N GLU A 193 31.21 -10.49 10.34
CA GLU A 193 31.38 -10.79 8.93
C GLU A 193 30.04 -10.76 8.18
N ALA A 194 28.99 -11.34 8.78
CA ALA A 194 27.62 -11.31 8.29
C ALA A 194 27.08 -9.88 8.21
N GLN A 195 27.27 -9.08 9.27
CA GLN A 195 26.88 -7.67 9.30
C GLN A 195 27.60 -6.87 8.20
N GLN A 196 28.90 -7.10 8.03
CA GLN A 196 29.70 -6.44 6.99
C GLN A 196 29.26 -6.85 5.58
N ALA A 197 29.00 -8.13 5.34
CA ALA A 197 28.53 -8.65 4.05
C ALA A 197 27.20 -8.00 3.63
N ILE A 198 26.22 -7.94 4.55
CA ILE A 198 24.91 -7.30 4.31
C ILE A 198 25.10 -5.81 3.98
N ASN A 199 25.84 -5.09 4.82
CA ASN A 199 26.08 -3.66 4.65
C ASN A 199 26.82 -3.34 3.34
N ASN A 200 27.78 -4.18 2.95
CA ASN A 200 28.50 -4.04 1.69
C ASN A 200 27.59 -4.20 0.47
N VAL A 201 26.67 -5.18 0.48
CA VAL A 201 25.70 -5.38 -0.63
C VAL A 201 24.76 -4.18 -0.77
N LEU A 202 24.26 -3.65 0.34
CA LEU A 202 23.34 -2.50 0.36
C LEU A 202 24.04 -1.20 -0.05
N LYS A 203 25.24 -0.93 0.47
CA LYS A 203 26.05 0.24 0.08
C LYS A 203 26.47 0.18 -1.39
N LYS A 204 26.94 -0.97 -1.89
CA LYS A 204 27.37 -1.15 -3.29
C LYS A 204 26.22 -0.93 -4.29
N HIS A 205 24.98 -1.26 -3.92
CA HIS A 205 23.81 -0.92 -4.74
C HIS A 205 23.66 0.60 -4.88
N ALA A 206 23.67 1.33 -3.77
CA ALA A 206 23.57 2.80 -3.77
C ALA A 206 24.73 3.50 -4.48
N GLU A 207 25.96 3.00 -4.31
CA GLU A 207 27.14 3.48 -5.03
C GLU A 207 27.02 3.26 -6.54
N GLY A 208 26.41 2.15 -6.97
CA GLY A 208 26.09 1.88 -8.37
C GLY A 208 25.14 2.93 -8.98
N ILE A 209 24.11 3.36 -8.24
CA ILE A 209 23.20 4.43 -8.68
C ILE A 209 23.93 5.77 -8.79
N LEU A 210 24.80 6.10 -7.83
CA LEU A 210 25.62 7.32 -7.89
C LEU A 210 26.60 7.30 -9.07
N ALA A 211 27.26 6.17 -9.31
CA ALA A 211 28.19 6.01 -10.43
C ALA A 211 27.47 6.11 -11.79
N ALA A 212 26.32 5.45 -11.94
CA ALA A 212 25.49 5.56 -13.14
C ALA A 212 25.02 7.00 -13.37
N GLY A 213 24.53 7.68 -12.33
CA GLY A 213 24.11 9.08 -12.43
C GLY A 213 25.26 10.05 -12.74
N LYS A 214 26.48 9.79 -12.27
CA LYS A 214 27.67 10.56 -12.68
C LYS A 214 28.03 10.32 -14.15
N LYS A 215 27.98 9.07 -14.62
CA LYS A 215 28.23 8.73 -16.03
C LYS A 215 27.23 9.41 -16.97
N MET A 216 25.94 9.41 -16.62
CA MET A 216 24.91 10.11 -17.40
C MET A 216 25.14 11.63 -17.46
N MET A 217 25.70 12.24 -16.39
CA MET A 217 26.06 13.67 -16.38
C MET A 217 27.34 14.02 -17.14
N SER A 218 28.24 13.05 -17.40
CA SER A 218 29.38 13.25 -18.29
C SER A 218 29.07 13.03 -19.77
N GLU A 219 27.95 12.37 -20.09
CA GLU A 219 27.57 11.97 -21.44
C GLU A 219 26.35 12.72 -22.00
N GLY A 220 25.65 13.51 -21.17
CA GLY A 220 24.44 14.21 -21.57
C GLY A 220 24.25 15.55 -20.88
N GLU A 221 23.47 16.43 -21.52
CA GLU A 221 23.22 17.78 -21.05
C GLU A 221 21.82 17.90 -20.42
N ALA A 222 21.78 18.14 -19.11
CA ALA A 222 20.54 18.51 -18.43
C ALA A 222 20.17 19.97 -18.71
N THR A 223 18.89 20.24 -18.98
CA THR A 223 18.36 21.61 -19.08
C THR A 223 18.27 22.25 -17.69
N THR A 224 18.32 23.58 -17.62
CA THR A 224 18.16 24.33 -16.37
C THR A 224 16.71 24.41 -15.90
N GLU A 225 15.72 24.11 -16.76
CA GLU A 225 14.30 24.07 -16.38
C GLU A 225 13.96 22.87 -15.49
N ARG A 226 14.62 21.73 -15.72
CA ARG A 226 14.47 20.56 -14.87
C ARG A 226 15.77 19.76 -14.77
N PRO A 227 16.46 19.80 -13.60
CA PRO A 227 17.70 19.07 -13.42
C PRO A 227 17.49 17.57 -13.60
N TYR A 228 18.56 16.87 -14.00
CA TYR A 228 18.57 15.41 -13.90
C TYR A 228 18.46 14.99 -12.42
N GLU A 229 17.72 13.92 -12.15
CA GLU A 229 17.53 13.42 -10.79
C GLU A 229 18.05 11.99 -10.71
N PHE A 230 18.83 11.68 -9.68
CA PHE A 230 19.26 10.31 -9.38
C PHE A 230 19.03 10.05 -7.89
N GLY A 231 18.11 9.12 -7.60
CA GLY A 231 17.62 8.86 -6.27
C GLY A 231 17.64 7.37 -5.92
N ASN A 232 17.78 7.10 -4.63
CA ASN A 232 17.57 5.78 -4.05
C ASN A 232 16.93 5.98 -2.68
N ASP A 233 15.85 5.26 -2.40
CA ASP A 233 15.21 5.19 -1.10
C ASP A 233 14.90 3.72 -0.78
N PHE A 234 14.64 3.39 0.48
CA PHE A 234 14.44 2.01 0.90
C PHE A 234 13.29 1.83 1.89
N ALA A 235 12.76 0.61 1.94
CA ALA A 235 11.84 0.14 2.98
C ALA A 235 12.28 -1.23 3.47
N ILE A 236 12.15 -1.48 4.77
CA ILE A 236 12.38 -2.80 5.36
C ILE A 236 11.07 -3.56 5.30
N ALA A 237 11.00 -4.58 4.43
CA ALA A 237 9.80 -5.39 4.22
C ALA A 237 9.69 -6.60 5.17
N TYR A 238 10.79 -6.98 5.83
CA TYR A 238 10.79 -8.03 6.84
C TYR A 238 12.00 -7.86 7.78
N ASN A 239 11.80 -8.07 9.09
CA ASN A 239 12.89 -8.08 10.07
C ASN A 239 12.52 -8.96 11.29
N LYS A 240 12.37 -10.28 11.07
CA LYS A 240 12.05 -11.26 12.12
C LYS A 240 12.80 -12.58 11.89
N ASN A 241 12.83 -13.46 12.89
CA ASN A 241 13.29 -14.85 12.76
C ASN A 241 14.67 -15.04 12.11
N GLY A 242 15.62 -14.13 12.37
CA GLY A 242 16.96 -14.16 11.77
C GLY A 242 17.00 -13.77 10.28
N ILE A 243 15.91 -13.28 9.71
CA ILE A 243 15.81 -12.84 8.31
C ILE A 243 15.55 -11.33 8.24
N LEU A 244 16.28 -10.66 7.36
CA LEU A 244 16.08 -9.26 6.98
C LEU A 244 15.70 -9.18 5.51
N SER A 245 14.67 -8.43 5.14
CA SER A 245 14.32 -8.14 3.75
C SER A 245 14.19 -6.64 3.53
N VAL A 246 14.90 -6.14 2.52
CA VAL A 246 15.02 -4.73 2.14
C VAL A 246 14.52 -4.56 0.70
N ILE A 247 13.63 -3.61 0.48
CA ILE A 247 13.27 -3.13 -0.86
C ILE A 247 14.05 -1.84 -1.08
N MET A 248 14.95 -1.84 -2.06
CA MET A 248 15.56 -0.63 -2.60
C MET A 248 14.71 -0.14 -3.78
N GLN A 249 14.49 1.18 -3.87
CA GLN A 249 13.78 1.83 -4.98
C GLN A 249 14.69 2.87 -5.63
N ASP A 250 15.06 2.60 -6.87
CA ASP A 250 15.87 3.47 -7.70
C ASP A 250 14.97 4.43 -8.47
N TYR A 251 15.35 5.71 -8.52
CA TYR A 251 14.71 6.73 -9.33
C TYR A 251 15.74 7.40 -10.23
N SER A 252 15.40 7.59 -11.50
CA SER A 252 16.17 8.46 -12.39
C SER A 252 15.27 9.36 -13.23
N TYR A 253 15.71 10.59 -13.47
CA TYR A 253 15.12 11.50 -14.43
C TYR A 253 16.22 12.10 -15.30
N THR A 254 16.09 11.97 -16.62
CA THR A 254 17.08 12.43 -17.61
C THR A 254 16.40 13.07 -18.83
N GLY A 255 15.56 14.08 -18.62
CA GLY A 255 14.97 14.90 -19.69
C GLY A 255 13.72 14.36 -20.40
N GLY A 256 13.08 13.31 -19.88
CA GLY A 256 11.84 12.75 -20.47
C GLY A 256 10.54 13.40 -19.96
N ALA A 257 9.39 12.86 -20.37
CA ALA A 257 8.07 13.24 -19.84
C ALA A 257 7.88 12.83 -18.36
N HIS A 258 8.52 11.74 -17.94
CA HIS A 258 8.52 11.25 -16.57
C HIS A 258 9.87 10.60 -16.23
N GLY A 259 10.14 10.40 -14.94
CA GLY A 259 11.28 9.60 -14.49
C GLY A 259 11.05 8.09 -14.67
N MET A 260 12.11 7.32 -14.52
CA MET A 260 12.08 5.87 -14.42
C MET A 260 12.12 5.46 -12.94
N THR A 261 11.49 4.33 -12.59
CA THR A 261 11.57 3.76 -11.24
C THR A 261 11.79 2.27 -11.30
N ALA A 262 12.90 1.80 -10.76
CA ALA A 262 13.17 0.38 -10.55
C ALA A 262 13.03 0.02 -9.07
N ARG A 263 12.78 -1.26 -8.77
CA ARG A 263 12.77 -1.77 -7.40
C ARG A 263 13.50 -3.09 -7.34
N LYS A 264 14.34 -3.27 -6.32
CA LYS A 264 15.08 -4.51 -6.09
C LYS A 264 14.92 -4.95 -4.64
N GLY A 265 14.44 -6.18 -4.47
CA GLY A 265 14.39 -6.85 -3.18
C GLY A 265 15.73 -7.52 -2.87
N TYR A 266 16.18 -7.37 -1.64
CA TYR A 266 17.34 -8.05 -1.06
C TYR A 266 16.89 -8.73 0.23
N THR A 267 17.05 -10.05 0.33
CA THR A 267 16.69 -10.81 1.53
C THR A 267 17.91 -11.53 2.06
N PHE A 268 18.26 -11.31 3.32
CA PHE A 268 19.46 -11.83 3.95
C PHE A 268 19.13 -12.74 5.11
N SER A 269 19.93 -13.78 5.28
CA SER A 269 20.10 -14.45 6.57
C SER A 269 21.03 -13.59 7.43
N LEU A 270 20.61 -13.28 8.66
CA LEU A 270 21.41 -12.53 9.64
C LEU A 270 22.46 -13.41 10.34
N ALA A 271 22.37 -14.73 10.21
CA ALA A 271 23.32 -15.67 10.84
C ALA A 271 24.68 -15.72 10.13
N ASP A 272 24.67 -15.64 8.79
CA ASP A 272 25.83 -15.81 7.90
C ASP A 272 25.99 -14.66 6.88
N GLY A 273 25.06 -13.69 6.87
CA GLY A 273 25.05 -12.57 5.93
C GLY A 273 24.64 -12.94 4.51
N LYS A 274 24.25 -14.20 4.26
CA LYS A 274 23.99 -14.70 2.91
C LYS A 274 22.79 -14.01 2.29
N LEU A 275 22.97 -13.45 1.09
CA LEU A 275 21.89 -13.01 0.22
C LEU A 275 21.11 -14.23 -0.29
N LEU A 276 19.91 -14.43 0.24
CA LEU A 276 19.02 -15.54 -0.05
C LEU A 276 18.34 -15.39 -1.41
N GLN A 277 18.41 -16.45 -2.21
CA GLN A 277 17.64 -16.58 -3.43
C GLN A 277 16.26 -17.18 -3.15
N LEU A 278 15.33 -17.04 -4.10
CA LEU A 278 14.00 -17.67 -4.00
C LEU A 278 14.09 -19.20 -3.80
N SER A 279 15.12 -19.83 -4.38
CA SER A 279 15.43 -21.24 -4.18
C SER A 279 15.87 -21.58 -2.75
N ASP A 280 16.62 -20.71 -2.06
CA ASP A 280 17.05 -20.99 -0.67
C ASP A 280 15.86 -21.06 0.28
N VAL A 281 14.86 -20.21 0.04
CA VAL A 281 13.65 -20.08 0.88
C VAL A 281 12.59 -21.12 0.52
N LEU A 282 12.41 -21.46 -0.76
CA LEU A 282 11.33 -22.35 -1.23
C LEU A 282 11.78 -23.78 -1.56
N LYS A 283 13.04 -24.15 -1.28
CA LYS A 283 13.60 -25.49 -1.53
C LYS A 283 12.77 -26.68 -1.01
N ALA A 284 12.01 -26.49 0.07
CA ALA A 284 11.12 -27.51 0.64
C ALA A 284 9.99 -27.95 -0.32
N ASN A 285 9.71 -27.17 -1.38
CA ASN A 285 8.79 -27.55 -2.44
C ASN A 285 9.50 -27.40 -3.81
N PRO A 286 10.05 -28.47 -4.42
CA PRO A 286 10.76 -28.35 -5.71
C PRO A 286 9.87 -27.80 -6.84
N ASN A 287 8.54 -27.89 -6.70
CA ASN A 287 7.56 -27.36 -7.65
C ASN A 287 7.11 -25.91 -7.35
N TYR A 288 7.81 -25.17 -6.46
CA TYR A 288 7.40 -23.82 -6.05
C TYR A 288 7.14 -22.86 -7.23
N LYS A 289 7.93 -22.96 -8.32
CA LYS A 289 7.75 -22.15 -9.53
C LYS A 289 6.39 -22.38 -10.19
N LYS A 290 5.93 -23.63 -10.27
CA LYS A 290 4.62 -23.98 -10.87
C LYS A 290 3.47 -23.39 -10.04
N PHE A 291 3.55 -23.51 -8.72
CA PHE A 291 2.56 -22.93 -7.80
C PHE A 291 2.52 -21.40 -7.90
N LEU A 292 3.69 -20.75 -7.83
CA LEU A 292 3.80 -19.29 -7.89
C LEU A 292 3.29 -18.74 -9.22
N ASN A 293 3.66 -19.35 -10.35
CA ASN A 293 3.17 -18.95 -11.68
C ASN A 293 1.64 -19.10 -11.82
N ALA A 294 1.06 -20.16 -11.23
CA ALA A 294 -0.39 -20.36 -11.23
C ALA A 294 -1.12 -19.31 -10.39
N ASP A 295 -0.62 -18.98 -9.20
CA ASP A 295 -1.19 -17.92 -8.35
C ASP A 295 -1.03 -16.53 -8.97
N LEU A 296 0.13 -16.21 -9.56
CA LEU A 296 0.35 -14.97 -10.29
C LEU A 296 -0.62 -14.83 -11.47
N LYS A 297 -0.85 -15.90 -12.25
CA LYS A 297 -1.84 -15.91 -13.35
C LYS A 297 -3.27 -15.71 -12.83
N LYS A 298 -3.63 -16.29 -11.68
CA LYS A 298 -4.94 -16.10 -11.03
C LYS A 298 -5.12 -14.67 -10.53
N LYS A 299 -4.08 -14.08 -9.94
CA LYS A 299 -4.08 -12.68 -9.47
C LYS A 299 -4.17 -11.69 -10.62
N SER A 300 -3.37 -11.85 -11.68
CA SER A 300 -3.43 -10.95 -12.85
C SER A 300 -4.80 -11.00 -13.57
N MET A 301 -5.42 -12.18 -13.66
CA MET A 301 -6.77 -12.33 -14.17
C MET A 301 -7.81 -11.62 -13.29
N ARG A 302 -7.70 -11.75 -11.95
CA ARG A 302 -8.57 -11.00 -11.01
C ARG A 302 -8.41 -9.49 -11.13
N PHE A 303 -7.18 -8.98 -11.28
CA PHE A 303 -6.94 -7.55 -11.49
C PHE A 303 -7.55 -7.03 -12.79
N ARG A 304 -7.49 -7.80 -13.89
CA ARG A 304 -8.18 -7.45 -15.15
C ARG A 304 -9.69 -7.34 -14.95
N LEU A 305 -10.31 -8.39 -14.41
CA LEU A 305 -11.77 -8.41 -14.14
C LEU A 305 -12.21 -7.29 -13.18
N ALA A 306 -11.40 -6.93 -12.19
CA ALA A 306 -11.67 -5.80 -11.30
C ALA A 306 -11.61 -4.45 -12.04
N LYS A 307 -10.65 -4.25 -12.95
CA LYS A 307 -10.57 -3.04 -13.79
C LYS A 307 -11.74 -2.95 -14.77
N ASP A 308 -12.08 -4.06 -15.42
CA ASP A 308 -13.17 -4.12 -16.41
C ASP A 308 -14.54 -3.86 -15.75
N SER A 309 -14.76 -4.41 -14.54
CA SER A 309 -15.98 -4.16 -13.77
C SER A 309 -16.06 -2.77 -13.14
N ALA A 310 -14.93 -2.13 -12.81
CA ALA A 310 -14.88 -0.72 -12.41
C ALA A 310 -15.27 0.19 -13.59
N ASN A 311 -14.74 -0.07 -14.79
CA ASN A 311 -15.15 0.62 -16.01
C ASN A 311 -16.65 0.42 -16.29
N LEU A 312 -17.16 -0.81 -16.26
CA LEU A 312 -18.59 -1.07 -16.49
C LEU A 312 -19.52 -0.33 -15.51
N LYS A 313 -19.06 0.05 -14.31
CA LYS A 313 -19.83 0.88 -13.37
C LYS A 313 -19.84 2.36 -13.76
N SER A 314 -18.76 2.93 -14.31
CA SER A 314 -18.79 4.33 -14.79
C SER A 314 -19.70 4.49 -16.00
N TRP A 315 -19.68 3.53 -16.94
CA TRP A 315 -20.60 3.53 -18.09
C TRP A 315 -22.08 3.36 -17.70
N ARG A 316 -22.38 2.74 -16.55
CA ARG A 316 -23.77 2.62 -16.04
C ARG A 316 -24.30 3.88 -15.35
N GLN A 317 -23.43 4.78 -14.88
CA GLN A 317 -23.88 6.10 -14.37
C GLN A 317 -24.12 7.13 -15.50
N ILE A 318 -23.59 6.89 -16.69
CA ILE A 318 -23.72 7.81 -17.84
C ILE A 318 -25.03 7.57 -18.63
N ARG A 319 -25.74 6.44 -18.43
CA ARG A 319 -27.02 6.13 -19.11
C ARG A 319 -28.26 6.31 -18.23
N ILE A 320 -28.39 7.45 -17.56
CA ILE A 320 -29.65 7.90 -16.91
C ILE A 320 -30.13 9.26 -17.47
N PHE A 321 -29.39 9.87 -18.40
CA PHE A 321 -29.81 11.05 -19.17
C PHE A 321 -29.63 10.81 -20.67
N MET A 322 -30.57 10.07 -21.26
CA MET A 322 -31.00 10.10 -22.67
C MET A 322 -32.44 9.59 -22.75
#